data_AF-A0A1I2U454-F1
#
_entry.id   AF-A0A1I2U454-F1
#
_cell.length_a   1.000
_cell.length_b   1.000
_cell.length_c   1.000
_cell.angle_alpha   90.00
_cell.angle_beta   90.00
_cell.angle_gamma   90.00
#
_symmetry.space_group_name_H-M   'P 1'
#
loop_
_entity.id
_entity.type
_entity.pdbx_description
1 polymer ?
#
loop_
_entity_poly.entity_id
_entity_poly.type
_entity_poly.pdbx_seq_one_letter_code
_entity_poly.pdbx_strand_id
1 'polypeptide(L)' 'MFQLTKDEVELVKSQFVTSRENTFFSGQGGGRRKYPYAFTEQGIYMLATVLKGELATKQSIFIMRAFKEIIVI' A
#
# COMPACT_ATOMS: atom_id res chain seq x y z
N MET A 1 -8.80 3.66 6.02
CA MET A 1 -7.59 2.80 6.13
C MET A 1 -7.98 1.48 6.75
N PHE A 2 -7.30 0.39 6.41
CA PHE A 2 -7.52 -0.94 7.01
C PHE A 2 -6.17 -1.61 7.25
N GLN A 3 -6.11 -2.52 8.21
CA GLN A 3 -4.89 -3.26 8.53
C GLN A 3 -4.78 -4.48 7.64
N LEU A 4 -3.61 -4.71 7.05
CA LEU A 4 -3.37 -5.89 6.21
C LEU A 4 -3.22 -7.15 7.08
N THR A 5 -3.67 -8.27 6.53
CA THR A 5 -3.43 -9.61 7.08
C THR A 5 -2.00 -10.07 6.81
N LYS A 6 -1.59 -11.15 7.47
CA LYS A 6 -0.25 -11.73 7.27
C LYS A 6 -0.01 -12.12 5.81
N ASP A 7 -0.99 -12.77 5.18
CA ASP A 7 -0.87 -13.31 3.83
C ASP A 7 -0.78 -12.18 2.79
N GLU A 8 -1.58 -11.12 2.95
CA GLU A 8 -1.50 -9.93 2.12
C GLU A 8 -0.15 -9.22 2.24
N VAL A 9 0.41 -9.15 3.44
CA VAL A 9 1.72 -8.52 3.68
C VAL A 9 2.85 -9.29 2.99
N GLU A 10 2.81 -10.62 3.01
CA GLU A 10 3.79 -11.45 2.29
C GLU A 10 3.71 -11.25 0.78
N LEU A 11 2.50 -11.08 0.22
CA LEU A 11 2.29 -10.82 -1.21
C LEU A 11 2.86 -9.46 -1.65
N VAL A 12 2.68 -8.40 -0.84
CA VAL A 12 3.16 -7.05 -1.18
C VAL A 12 4.58 -6.78 -0.69
N LYS A 13 5.26 -7.79 -0.14
CA LYS A 13 6.61 -7.66 0.40
C LYS A 13 7.62 -7.44 -0.72
N SER A 14 8.47 -6.43 -0.55
CA SER A 14 9.63 -6.26 -1.42
C SER A 14 10.55 -7.47 -1.33
N GLN A 15 10.96 -8.00 -2.48
CA GLN A 15 11.84 -9.18 -2.54
C GLN A 15 13.33 -8.80 -2.40
N PHE A 16 13.66 -7.52 -2.57
CA PHE A 16 15.06 -7.05 -2.63
C PHE A 16 15.45 -6.16 -1.45
N VAL A 17 14.48 -5.45 -0.85
CA VAL A 17 14.75 -4.38 0.12
C VAL A 17 14.17 -4.73 1.49
N THR A 18 14.29 -5.99 1.89
CA THR A 18 13.91 -6.49 3.21
C THR A 18 15.09 -7.17 3.90
N SER A 19 15.06 -7.22 5.23
CA SER A 19 16.03 -8.00 6.00
C SER A 19 16.06 -9.45 5.51
N ARG A 20 17.26 -10.05 5.50
CA ARG A 20 17.45 -11.47 5.15
C ARG A 20 16.69 -12.40 6.08
N GLU A 21 16.49 -12.00 7.34
CA GLU A 21 15.64 -12.74 8.25
C GLU A 21 14.17 -12.54 7.90
N ASN A 22 13.48 -13.66 7.64
CA ASN A 22 12.04 -13.74 7.40
C ASN A 22 11.24 -13.72 8.72
N THR A 23 11.72 -12.98 9.71
CA THR A 23 11.09 -12.81 11.01
C THR A 23 10.25 -11.54 11.02
N PHE A 24 9.31 -11.45 10.07
CA PHE A 24 8.23 -10.47 10.20
C PHE A 24 7.44 -10.85 11.46
N PHE A 25 7.41 -9.94 12.44
CA PHE A 25 6.65 -10.06 13.69
C PHE A 25 7.19 -11.03 14.77
N SER A 26 8.36 -11.66 14.61
CA SER A 26 9.02 -12.51 15.63
C SER A 26 10.51 -12.17 15.79
N GLY A 27 11.16 -12.50 16.92
CA GLY A 27 12.62 -12.42 17.09
C GLY A 27 13.29 -11.09 16.69
N GLN A 28 13.35 -10.13 17.61
CA GLN A 28 13.72 -8.76 17.27
C GLN A 28 15.20 -8.56 16.92
N GLY A 29 15.46 -8.31 15.63
CA GLY A 29 16.68 -7.72 15.09
C GLY A 29 16.46 -6.86 13.83
N GLY A 30 15.20 -6.47 13.53
CA GLY A 30 14.89 -5.64 12.34
C GLY A 30 13.48 -5.73 11.75
N GLY A 31 12.59 -6.58 12.28
CA GLY A 31 11.22 -6.75 11.74
C GLY A 31 10.19 -5.72 12.22
N ARG A 32 9.17 -5.44 11.39
CA ARG A 32 7.99 -4.64 11.79
C ARG A 32 7.25 -5.35 12.93
N ARG A 33 6.90 -4.61 14.00
CA ARG A 33 6.16 -5.15 15.17
C ARG A 33 4.63 -5.17 14.99
N LYS A 34 4.09 -4.45 14.01
CA LYS A 34 2.65 -4.35 13.72
C LYS A 34 2.42 -4.46 12.22
N TYR A 35 1.32 -5.10 11.82
CA TYR A 35 0.92 -5.16 10.43
C TYR A 35 0.70 -3.74 9.87
N PRO A 36 1.18 -3.47 8.65
CA PRO A 36 0.99 -2.18 8.00
C PRO A 36 -0.50 -1.91 7.72
N TYR A 37 -0.82 -0.63 7.65
CA TYR A 37 -2.15 -0.17 7.25
C TYR A 37 -2.11 0.29 5.79
N ALA A 38 -3.14 -0.09 5.03
CA ALA A 38 -3.36 0.35 3.67
C ALA A 38 -4.46 1.42 3.62
N PHE A 39 -4.39 2.28 2.60
CA PHE A 39 -5.43 3.28 2.34
C PHE A 39 -6.70 2.60 1.82
N THR A 40 -7.84 3.12 2.24
CA THR A 40 -9.12 2.80 1.59
C THR A 40 -9.26 3.66 0.33
N GLU A 41 -10.23 3.34 -0.51
CA GLU A 41 -10.55 4.11 -1.73
C GLU A 41 -10.63 5.63 -1.44
N GLN A 42 -11.37 6.02 -0.40
CA GLN A 42 -11.52 7.42 0.01
C GLN A 42 -10.17 8.05 0.42
N GLY A 43 -9.28 7.26 1.04
CA GLY A 43 -7.94 7.71 1.41
C GLY A 43 -7.04 7.95 0.19
N ILE A 44 -7.18 7.13 -0.86
CA ILE A 44 -6.47 7.34 -2.13
C ILE A 44 -6.96 8.64 -2.79
N TYR A 45 -8.26 8.91 -2.75
CA TYR A 45 -8.82 10.16 -3.27
C TYR A 45 -8.27 11.40 -2.57
N MET A 46 -8.10 11.36 -1.25
CA MET A 46 -7.48 12.46 -0.51
C MET A 46 -6.00 12.67 -0.88
N LEU A 47 -5.23 11.60 -1.13
CA LEU A 47 -3.82 11.75 -1.50
C LEU A 47 -3.63 12.31 -2.90
N ALA A 48 -4.51 11.93 -3.83
CA ALA A 48 -4.48 12.44 -5.19
C ALA A 48 -4.64 13.97 -5.28
N THR A 49 -5.29 14.61 -4.32
CA THR A 49 -5.46 16.08 -4.32
C THR A 49 -4.23 16.83 -3.79
N VAL A 50 -3.30 16.14 -3.11
CA VAL A 50 -2.07 16.74 -2.59
C VAL A 50 -1.07 16.98 -3.71
N LEU A 51 -1.04 16.12 -4.73
CA LEU A 51 -0.12 16.25 -5.85
C LEU A 51 -0.58 17.36 -6.81
N LYS A 52 0.30 18.31 -7.10
CA LYS A 52 0.03 19.46 -7.97
C LYS A 52 0.90 19.38 -9.23
N GLY A 53 0.29 19.60 -10.38
CA GLY A 53 0.95 19.59 -11.68
C GLY A 53 0.21 18.75 -12.71
N GLU A 54 0.32 19.10 -13.98
CA GLU A 54 -0.50 18.53 -15.04
C GLU A 54 -0.30 17.01 -15.20
N LEU A 55 0.95 16.54 -15.11
CA LEU A 55 1.28 15.11 -15.15
C LEU A 55 0.73 14.37 -13.93
N ALA A 56 0.87 14.97 -12.74
CA ALA A 56 0.41 14.36 -11.50
C ALA A 56 -1.12 14.22 -11.50
N THR A 57 -1.85 15.26 -11.94
CA THR A 57 -3.31 15.21 -12.07
C THR A 57 -3.76 14.11 -13.04
N LYS A 58 -3.10 13.97 -14.20
CA LYS A 58 -3.40 12.89 -15.15
C LYS A 58 -3.18 11.49 -14.53
N GLN A 59 -2.08 11.30 -13.81
CA GLN A 59 -1.81 10.03 -13.13
C GLN A 59 -2.79 9.74 -12.00
N SER A 60 -3.13 10.74 -11.19
CA SER A 60 -4.12 10.59 -10.13
C SER A 60 -5.47 10.13 -10.67
N ILE A 61 -5.96 10.73 -11.76
CA ILE A 61 -7.21 10.30 -12.41
C ILE A 61 -7.12 8.85 -12.90
N PHE A 62 -6.00 8.47 -13.51
CA PHE A 62 -5.79 7.10 -13.98
C PHE A 62 -5.85 6.08 -12.84
N ILE A 63 -5.14 6.36 -11.74
CA ILE A 63 -5.12 5.50 -10.55
C ILE A 63 -6.55 5.35 -10.00
N MET A 64 -7.30 6.45 -9.86
CA MET A 64 -8.69 6.39 -9.37
C MET A 64 -9.58 5.49 -10.23
N ARG A 65 -9.47 5.59 -11.57
CA ARG A 65 -10.25 4.76 -12.49
C ARG A 65 -9.92 3.27 -12.34
N ALA A 66 -8.63 2.93 -12.27
CA ALA A 66 -8.19 1.55 -12.09
C ALA A 66 -8.74 0.94 -10.79
N PHE A 67 -8.70 1.69 -9.68
CA PHE A 67 -9.27 1.22 -8.42
C PHE A 67 -10.79 1.03 -8.47
N LYS A 68 -11.50 1.94 -9.16
CA LYS A 68 -12.95 1.79 -9.37
C LYS A 68 -13.29 0.51 -10.13
N GLU A 69 -12.53 0.18 -11.18
CA GLU A 69 -12.80 -1.02 -11.96
C GLU A 69 -12.50 -2.32 -11.18
N ILE A 70 -11.45 -2.35 -10.36
CA ILE A 70 -11.10 -3.52 -9.55
C ILE A 70 -12.17 -3.82 -8.48
N ILE A 71 -12.79 -2.79 -7.91
CA ILE A 71 -13.76 -2.93 -6.80
C ILE A 71 -15.16 -3.33 -7.31
N VAL A 72 -15.48 -3.13 -8.59
CA VAL A 72 -16.82 -3.32 -9.16
C VAL A 72 -17.00 -4.69 -9.85
N ILE A 73 -16.11 -5.65 -9.58
CA ILE A 73 -16.20 -7.05 -10.06
C ILE A 73 -16.47 -7.96 -8.87
#